data_AF-A0A0J6GXV8-F1
#
_entry.id   AF-A0A0J6GXV8-F1
#
_cell.length_a   1.000
_cell.length_b   1.000
_cell.length_c   1.000
_cell.angle_alpha   90.00
_cell.angle_beta   90.00
_cell.angle_gamma   90.00
#
_symmetry.space_group_name_H-M   'P 1'
#
loop_
_entity.id
_entity.type
_entity.pdbx_description
1 polymer ?
#
loop_
_entity_poly.entity_id
_entity_poly.type
_entity_poly.pdbx_seq_one_letter_code
_entity_poly.pdbx_strand_id
1 'polypeptide(L)'
;MSIENEIRDHMHSTLKELNTKSRDIELVIYFYGFEDNPWPTLDDAANKFNVGDSDRRRSERPRQIINNKFKKLTNLSDLPSLKKFSEHLKSSNFHQPSKLAAHAKDNNLFEDDIKTISALRLLHDLGDCIDYQAYSADLSELTRSEIVSKQEFLIIKNSVISNARKALKKAKTIPGLLGIAKLEYLKDTSISNLIAYDDIVATIKLNQDSWIMDKDDQQYYLFESRDNTLINSLEKIKSVADHADIDILSKTLRNSLNRRTPPNKRNYPTVEIIRHYLSSSKYIEMHGSSAVIKLEQQSLTEIEQAAVQYITANDAHSFPEISSHLNSLGYSKPLIDKTVLNSPVIFVDKSQGRSHYSYQLVGNKEPITTSTIDRYEDFRQRLLKVTEDGTDGDQETIRRKEQHILSEWLFKDKESEECAICRKIYSIDSLITAHKKRRSDCAENERTDPNIVMPLCVFGCDYIYEKRLIHIEHNKVTTHANSSLYSEREYINAIVGKILDSRWTQGSESYFPRPNAGCS
;
A
#
# COMPACT_ATOMS: atom_id res chain seq x y z
N MET A 1 -18.85 -18.18 19.74
CA MET A 1 -19.17 -19.22 18.74
C MET A 1 -18.89 -18.60 17.39
N SER A 2 -18.21 -19.32 16.49
CA SER A 2 -17.96 -18.81 15.14
C SER A 2 -19.26 -18.75 14.35
N ILE A 3 -19.32 -17.88 13.34
CA ILE A 3 -20.47 -17.77 12.44
C ILE A 3 -20.71 -19.10 11.73
N GLU A 4 -19.64 -19.82 11.36
CA GLU A 4 -19.72 -21.15 10.75
C GLU A 4 -20.44 -22.16 11.67
N ASN A 5 -20.01 -22.27 12.92
CA ASN A 5 -20.62 -23.18 13.89
C ASN A 5 -22.07 -22.77 14.20
N GLU A 6 -22.34 -21.47 14.23
CA GLU A 6 -23.69 -20.95 14.43
C GLU A 6 -24.65 -21.34 13.30
N ILE A 7 -24.20 -21.27 12.04
CA ILE A 7 -24.97 -21.76 10.89
C ILE A 7 -25.22 -23.27 11.01
N ARG A 8 -24.17 -24.04 11.36
CA ARG A 8 -24.23 -25.49 11.52
C ARG A 8 -25.28 -25.87 12.58
N ASP A 9 -25.22 -25.27 13.76
CA ASP A 9 -26.13 -25.53 14.87
C ASP A 9 -27.58 -25.12 14.54
N HIS A 10 -27.77 -23.94 13.95
CA HIS A 10 -29.10 -23.47 13.52
C HIS A 10 -29.74 -24.42 12.52
N MET A 11 -29.00 -24.84 11.48
CA MET A 11 -29.54 -25.77 10.50
C MET A 11 -29.76 -27.17 11.07
N HIS A 12 -28.89 -27.64 11.98
CA HIS A 12 -29.11 -28.89 12.69
C HIS A 12 -30.41 -28.88 13.51
N SER A 13 -30.74 -27.79 14.18
CA SER A 13 -31.99 -27.69 14.95
C SER A 13 -33.24 -27.53 14.08
N THR A 14 -33.12 -26.90 12.92
CA THR A 14 -34.27 -26.53 12.08
C THR A 14 -34.62 -27.58 11.01
N LEU A 15 -33.64 -28.37 10.54
CA LEU A 15 -33.86 -29.37 9.49
C LEU A 15 -34.34 -30.73 10.03
N LYS A 16 -35.31 -31.31 9.34
CA LYS A 16 -35.77 -32.69 9.56
C LYS A 16 -34.62 -33.69 9.40
N GLU A 17 -34.65 -34.74 10.22
CA GLU A 17 -33.70 -35.85 10.11
C GLU A 17 -33.87 -36.60 8.79
N LEU A 18 -32.87 -36.48 7.93
CA LEU A 18 -32.78 -37.11 6.61
C LEU A 18 -31.32 -37.48 6.35
N ASN A 19 -31.07 -38.54 5.58
CA ASN A 19 -29.72 -38.98 5.23
C ASN A 19 -28.88 -37.89 4.51
N THR A 20 -29.53 -36.90 3.91
CA THR A 20 -28.85 -35.79 3.22
C THR A 20 -28.58 -34.58 4.12
N LYS A 21 -29.05 -34.58 5.38
CA LYS A 21 -29.01 -33.42 6.28
C LYS A 21 -27.59 -32.87 6.44
N SER A 22 -26.63 -33.72 6.81
CA SER A 22 -25.23 -33.31 6.97
C SER A 22 -24.64 -32.73 5.69
N ARG A 23 -24.80 -33.40 4.53
CA ARG A 23 -24.34 -32.88 3.23
C ARG A 23 -24.95 -31.51 2.91
N ASP A 24 -26.25 -31.34 3.16
CA ASP A 24 -26.95 -30.10 2.82
C ASP A 24 -26.52 -28.93 3.72
N ILE A 25 -26.13 -29.20 4.98
CA ILE A 25 -25.55 -28.20 5.90
C ILE A 25 -24.17 -27.78 5.41
N GLU A 26 -23.28 -28.73 5.16
CA GLU A 26 -21.92 -28.42 4.68
C GLU A 26 -21.96 -27.74 3.29
N LEU A 27 -22.92 -28.07 2.43
CA LEU A 27 -23.12 -27.35 1.16
C LEU A 27 -23.43 -25.88 1.37
N VAL A 28 -24.25 -25.53 2.37
CA VAL A 28 -24.59 -24.13 2.67
C VAL A 28 -23.37 -23.40 3.25
N ILE A 29 -22.65 -24.02 4.18
CA ILE A 29 -21.41 -23.49 4.77
C ILE A 29 -20.37 -23.21 3.68
N TYR A 30 -20.12 -24.19 2.81
CA TYR A 30 -19.27 -24.04 1.64
C TYR A 30 -19.77 -22.92 0.73
N PHE A 31 -21.05 -22.91 0.34
CA PHE A 31 -21.59 -21.92 -0.59
C PHE A 31 -21.33 -20.49 -0.13
N TYR A 32 -21.45 -20.19 1.17
CA TYR A 32 -21.16 -18.86 1.70
C TYR A 32 -19.67 -18.53 1.84
N GLY A 33 -18.79 -19.52 1.66
CA GLY A 33 -17.34 -19.33 1.65
C GLY A 33 -16.69 -19.45 3.02
N PHE A 34 -17.33 -20.16 3.97
CA PHE A 34 -16.74 -20.44 5.27
C PHE A 34 -15.69 -21.57 5.27
N GLU A 35 -15.46 -22.22 4.12
CA GLU A 35 -14.38 -23.21 3.90
C GLU A 35 -13.26 -22.69 2.99
N ASP A 36 -12.49 -23.56 2.31
CA ASP A 36 -11.27 -23.20 1.55
C ASP A 36 -11.49 -22.23 0.38
N ASN A 37 -12.69 -22.18 -0.20
CA ASN A 37 -13.00 -21.28 -1.32
C ASN A 37 -13.76 -20.04 -0.79
N PRO A 38 -13.20 -18.82 -0.94
CA PRO A 38 -13.76 -17.56 -0.42
C PRO A 38 -15.21 -17.29 -0.84
N TRP A 39 -15.51 -17.65 -2.09
CA TRP A 39 -16.75 -17.25 -2.74
C TRP A 39 -17.07 -18.28 -3.81
N PRO A 40 -17.64 -19.44 -3.45
CA PRO A 40 -17.95 -20.49 -4.43
C PRO A 40 -19.16 -20.17 -5.31
N THR A 41 -19.17 -20.70 -6.53
CA THR A 41 -20.31 -20.68 -7.43
C THR A 41 -21.29 -21.77 -6.98
N LEU A 42 -22.53 -21.71 -7.49
CA LEU A 42 -23.44 -22.84 -7.36
C LEU A 42 -22.88 -24.10 -8.04
N ASP A 43 -22.14 -23.96 -9.14
CA ASP A 43 -21.51 -25.09 -9.82
C ASP A 43 -20.35 -25.68 -9.02
N ASP A 44 -19.58 -24.85 -8.32
CA ASP A 44 -18.51 -25.29 -7.42
C ASP A 44 -19.12 -26.12 -6.28
N ALA A 45 -20.26 -25.68 -5.73
CA ALA A 45 -20.98 -26.41 -4.70
C ALA A 45 -21.57 -27.72 -5.24
N ALA A 46 -22.12 -27.69 -6.46
CA ALA A 46 -22.61 -28.90 -7.12
C ALA A 46 -21.51 -29.95 -7.32
N ASN A 47 -20.34 -29.51 -7.80
CA ASN A 47 -19.18 -30.36 -8.04
C ASN A 47 -18.65 -30.94 -6.73
N LYS A 48 -18.45 -30.11 -5.70
CA LYS A 48 -17.89 -30.54 -4.41
C LYS A 48 -18.77 -31.56 -3.70
N PHE A 49 -20.09 -31.36 -3.71
CA PHE A 49 -21.03 -32.21 -2.97
C PHE A 49 -21.75 -33.25 -3.84
N ASN A 50 -21.36 -33.38 -5.11
CA ASN A 50 -21.96 -34.26 -6.10
C ASN A 50 -23.50 -34.18 -6.13
N VAL A 51 -24.01 -32.96 -6.32
CA VAL A 51 -25.45 -32.69 -6.39
C VAL A 51 -25.84 -32.07 -7.74
N GLY A 52 -26.81 -32.69 -8.42
CA GLY A 52 -27.32 -32.22 -9.72
C GLY A 52 -26.87 -33.11 -10.88
N ASP A 53 -27.80 -33.89 -11.43
CA ASP A 53 -27.50 -35.03 -12.33
C ASP A 53 -27.23 -34.65 -13.81
N SER A 54 -27.08 -33.36 -14.15
CA SER A 54 -26.83 -32.97 -15.56
C SER A 54 -26.10 -31.63 -15.71
N ASP A 55 -25.23 -31.53 -16.71
CA ASP A 55 -24.48 -30.31 -17.06
C ASP A 55 -25.36 -29.07 -17.26
N ARG A 56 -26.60 -29.26 -17.73
CA ARG A 56 -27.54 -28.15 -18.00
C ARG A 56 -28.33 -27.66 -16.78
N ARG A 57 -28.29 -28.37 -15.64
CA ARG A 57 -29.05 -28.02 -14.41
C ARG A 57 -28.21 -28.15 -13.13
N ARG A 58 -26.89 -28.15 -13.26
CA ARG A 58 -25.95 -28.46 -12.18
C ARG A 58 -26.09 -27.51 -10.98
N SER A 59 -26.21 -26.21 -11.22
CA SER A 59 -26.43 -25.19 -10.19
C SER A 59 -27.82 -25.17 -9.53
N GLU A 60 -28.84 -25.81 -10.14
CA GLU A 60 -30.22 -25.71 -9.67
C GLU A 60 -30.45 -26.48 -8.36
N ARG A 61 -29.81 -27.64 -8.20
CA ARG A 61 -29.95 -28.44 -6.97
C ARG A 61 -29.33 -27.75 -5.75
N PRO A 62 -28.08 -27.24 -5.79
CA PRO A 62 -27.53 -26.39 -4.73
C PRO A 62 -28.44 -25.20 -4.42
N ARG A 63 -28.93 -24.49 -5.45
CA ARG A 63 -29.82 -23.33 -5.29
C ARG A 63 -31.08 -23.67 -4.49
N GLN A 64 -31.72 -24.80 -4.81
CA GLN A 64 -32.90 -25.28 -4.08
C GLN A 64 -32.59 -25.62 -2.62
N ILE A 65 -31.43 -26.23 -2.35
CA ILE A 65 -30.99 -26.55 -0.99
C ILE A 65 -30.82 -25.24 -0.21
N ILE A 66 -30.02 -24.30 -0.72
CA ILE A 66 -29.75 -23.02 -0.07
C ILE A 66 -31.06 -22.24 0.17
N ASN A 67 -31.93 -22.14 -0.84
CA ASN A 67 -33.16 -21.36 -0.71
C ASN A 67 -34.17 -22.00 0.27
N ASN A 68 -34.44 -23.31 0.11
CA ASN A 68 -35.53 -23.95 0.85
C ASN A 68 -35.11 -24.44 2.23
N LYS A 69 -33.84 -24.79 2.42
CA LYS A 69 -33.33 -25.38 3.66
C LYS A 69 -32.57 -24.39 4.53
N PHE A 70 -32.18 -23.23 4.00
CA PHE A 70 -31.50 -22.21 4.78
C PHE A 70 -32.25 -20.86 4.72
N LYS A 71 -32.28 -20.18 3.56
CA LYS A 71 -32.82 -18.81 3.47
C LYS A 71 -34.27 -18.66 3.92
N LYS A 72 -35.15 -19.61 3.58
CA LYS A 72 -36.56 -19.59 4.02
C LYS A 72 -36.77 -19.89 5.51
N LEU A 73 -35.77 -20.47 6.16
CA LEU A 73 -35.87 -20.99 7.52
C LEU A 73 -34.96 -20.23 8.51
N THR A 74 -34.32 -19.15 8.06
CA THR A 74 -33.30 -18.44 8.82
C THR A 74 -33.53 -16.94 8.70
N ASN A 75 -33.58 -16.27 9.84
CA ASN A 75 -33.52 -14.82 9.96
C ASN A 75 -32.22 -14.42 10.64
N LEU A 76 -31.82 -13.15 10.52
CA LEU A 76 -30.63 -12.65 11.21
C LEU A 76 -30.72 -12.79 12.75
N SER A 77 -31.93 -12.75 13.32
CA SER A 77 -32.13 -12.98 14.76
C SER A 77 -31.70 -14.37 15.23
N ASP A 78 -31.70 -15.34 14.32
CA ASP A 78 -31.37 -16.74 14.60
C ASP A 78 -29.85 -16.98 14.61
N LEU A 79 -29.08 -15.98 14.15
CA LEU A 79 -27.61 -16.01 14.07
C LEU A 79 -26.99 -14.85 14.89
N PRO A 80 -26.95 -14.95 16.24
CA PRO A 80 -26.42 -13.89 17.12
C PRO A 80 -25.00 -13.40 16.80
N SER A 81 -24.11 -14.29 16.38
CA SER A 81 -22.70 -13.99 16.08
C SER A 81 -22.60 -13.23 14.76
N LEU A 82 -23.38 -13.62 13.76
CA LEU A 82 -23.55 -12.84 12.53
C LEU A 82 -24.18 -11.46 12.79
N LYS A 83 -25.17 -11.39 13.69
CA LYS A 83 -25.80 -10.12 14.09
C LYS A 83 -24.80 -9.17 14.73
N LYS A 84 -23.92 -9.66 15.62
CA LYS A 84 -22.82 -8.86 16.20
C LYS A 84 -21.89 -8.31 15.12
N PHE A 85 -21.54 -9.13 14.12
CA PHE A 85 -20.73 -8.66 12.99
C PHE A 85 -21.45 -7.56 12.19
N SER A 86 -22.75 -7.71 11.93
CA SER A 86 -23.58 -6.67 11.29
C SER A 86 -23.59 -5.35 12.08
N GLU A 87 -23.78 -5.42 13.40
CA GLU A 87 -23.77 -4.24 14.27
C GLU A 87 -22.42 -3.52 14.21
N HIS A 88 -21.31 -4.26 14.20
CA HIS A 88 -19.98 -3.68 14.02
C HIS A 88 -19.78 -3.07 12.63
N LEU A 89 -20.19 -3.77 11.57
CA LEU A 89 -20.13 -3.24 10.19
C LEU A 89 -20.92 -1.94 10.06
N LYS A 90 -22.07 -1.82 10.72
CA LYS A 90 -22.89 -0.59 10.71
C LYS A 90 -22.31 0.58 11.51
N SER A 91 -21.26 0.36 12.32
CA SER A 91 -20.63 1.41 13.12
C SER A 91 -19.84 2.45 12.30
N SER A 92 -19.46 2.10 11.06
CA SER A 92 -18.78 2.99 10.12
C SER A 92 -19.30 2.76 8.71
N ASN A 93 -19.23 3.79 7.87
CA ASN A 93 -19.57 3.66 6.44
C ASN A 93 -18.40 3.12 5.61
N PHE A 94 -17.23 2.91 6.22
CA PHE A 94 -15.98 2.62 5.53
C PHE A 94 -15.12 1.67 6.37
N HIS A 95 -14.67 0.58 5.76
CA HIS A 95 -13.95 -0.49 6.45
C HIS A 95 -12.82 -1.06 5.62
N GLN A 96 -11.71 -1.36 6.30
CA GLN A 96 -10.67 -2.24 5.78
C GLN A 96 -10.98 -3.69 6.21
N PRO A 97 -10.99 -4.67 5.29
CA PRO A 97 -11.24 -6.07 5.61
C PRO A 97 -10.35 -6.61 6.72
N SER A 98 -9.06 -6.26 6.74
CA SER A 98 -8.12 -6.71 7.78
C SER A 98 -8.48 -6.21 9.18
N LYS A 99 -9.08 -5.02 9.29
CA LYS A 99 -9.59 -4.49 10.57
C LYS A 99 -10.87 -5.20 11.01
N LEU A 100 -11.78 -5.47 10.07
CA LEU A 100 -12.99 -6.24 10.33
C LEU A 100 -12.67 -7.66 10.78
N ALA A 101 -11.68 -8.29 10.16
CA ALA A 101 -11.24 -9.63 10.47
C ALA A 101 -10.49 -9.71 11.80
N ALA A 102 -9.65 -8.72 12.13
CA ALA A 102 -9.07 -8.60 13.46
C ALA A 102 -10.15 -8.50 14.54
N HIS A 103 -11.17 -7.65 14.33
CA HIS A 103 -12.32 -7.55 15.23
C HIS A 103 -13.09 -8.88 15.33
N ALA A 104 -13.32 -9.55 14.20
CA ALA A 104 -13.99 -10.83 14.15
C ALA A 104 -13.23 -11.92 14.91
N LYS A 105 -11.90 -11.98 14.76
CA LYS A 105 -11.02 -12.92 15.46
C LYS A 105 -11.06 -12.70 16.97
N ASP A 106 -10.94 -11.45 17.42
CA ASP A 106 -10.98 -11.10 18.85
C ASP A 106 -12.36 -11.40 19.48
N ASN A 107 -13.42 -11.44 18.67
CA ASN A 107 -14.77 -11.80 19.09
C ASN A 107 -15.16 -13.26 18.76
N ASN A 108 -14.20 -14.10 18.34
CA ASN A 108 -14.39 -15.50 17.97
C ASN A 108 -15.49 -15.73 16.91
N LEU A 109 -15.60 -14.81 15.94
CA LEU A 109 -16.59 -14.88 14.84
C LEU A 109 -16.03 -15.66 13.64
N PHE A 110 -14.80 -15.37 13.22
CA PHE A 110 -14.03 -16.06 12.18
C PHE A 110 -12.55 -15.65 12.25
N GLU A 111 -11.66 -16.41 11.59
CA GLU A 111 -10.20 -16.30 11.79
C GLU A 111 -9.43 -15.56 10.68
N ASP A 112 -10.04 -15.33 9.51
CA ASP A 112 -9.33 -14.82 8.32
C ASP A 112 -10.08 -13.68 7.58
N ASP A 113 -9.31 -12.81 6.92
CA ASP A 113 -9.74 -11.60 6.21
C ASP A 113 -10.77 -11.91 5.14
N ILE A 114 -10.55 -13.01 4.43
CA ILE A 114 -11.40 -13.51 3.35
C ILE A 114 -12.84 -13.77 3.86
N LYS A 115 -12.99 -14.23 5.10
CA LYS A 115 -14.30 -14.54 5.69
C LYS A 115 -15.16 -13.30 5.94
N THR A 116 -14.57 -12.11 5.92
CA THR A 116 -15.30 -10.84 5.96
C THR A 116 -16.30 -10.74 4.80
N ILE A 117 -15.92 -11.18 3.61
CA ILE A 117 -16.79 -11.19 2.42
C ILE A 117 -17.85 -12.28 2.53
N SER A 118 -17.49 -13.44 3.07
CA SER A 118 -18.43 -14.53 3.35
C SER A 118 -19.56 -14.07 4.29
N ALA A 119 -19.19 -13.38 5.38
CA ALA A 119 -20.14 -12.79 6.32
C ALA A 119 -20.99 -11.68 5.67
N LEU A 120 -20.39 -10.77 4.90
CA LEU A 120 -21.12 -9.72 4.18
C LEU A 120 -22.17 -10.30 3.21
N ARG A 121 -21.79 -11.31 2.44
CA ARG A 121 -22.69 -11.99 1.50
C ARG A 121 -23.83 -12.70 2.20
N LEU A 122 -23.54 -13.34 3.34
CA LEU A 122 -24.57 -13.95 4.16
C LEU A 122 -25.55 -12.90 4.69
N LEU A 123 -25.07 -11.75 5.16
CA LEU A 123 -25.92 -10.62 5.56
C LEU A 123 -26.81 -10.15 4.41
N HIS A 124 -26.26 -9.94 3.21
CA HIS A 124 -27.02 -9.53 2.03
C HIS A 124 -28.17 -10.49 1.73
N ASP A 125 -27.90 -11.80 1.77
CA ASP A 125 -28.89 -12.84 1.52
C ASP A 125 -29.98 -12.91 2.59
N LEU A 126 -29.69 -12.48 3.81
CA LEU A 126 -30.65 -12.33 4.92
C LEU A 126 -31.29 -10.94 4.97
N GLY A 127 -31.09 -10.10 3.95
CA GLY A 127 -31.71 -8.80 3.80
C GLY A 127 -31.09 -7.69 4.65
N ASP A 128 -29.86 -7.86 5.13
CA ASP A 128 -29.16 -6.91 5.98
C ASP A 128 -27.84 -6.42 5.37
N CYS A 129 -27.39 -5.21 5.73
CA CYS A 129 -26.18 -4.58 5.20
C CYS A 129 -26.07 -4.55 3.67
N ILE A 130 -27.19 -4.68 2.95
CA ILE A 130 -27.27 -4.73 1.47
C ILE A 130 -26.68 -3.51 0.76
N ASP A 131 -26.49 -2.43 1.50
CA ASP A 131 -25.93 -1.17 1.04
C ASP A 131 -24.41 -1.09 1.19
N TYR A 132 -23.72 -2.14 1.66
CA TYR A 132 -22.26 -2.23 1.67
C TYR A 132 -21.76 -3.05 0.48
N GLN A 133 -20.69 -2.57 -0.17
CA GLN A 133 -20.05 -3.27 -1.30
C GLN A 133 -18.53 -3.21 -1.20
N ALA A 134 -17.86 -4.09 -1.94
CA ALA A 134 -16.40 -4.12 -2.03
C ALA A 134 -15.89 -3.19 -3.15
N TYR A 135 -14.87 -2.40 -2.85
CA TYR A 135 -14.30 -1.41 -3.75
C TYR A 135 -12.77 -1.51 -3.82
N SER A 136 -12.23 -1.30 -5.02
CA SER A 136 -10.78 -1.14 -5.27
C SER A 136 -10.22 0.16 -4.69
N ALA A 137 -8.89 0.33 -4.76
CA ALA A 137 -8.19 1.57 -4.41
C ALA A 137 -8.69 2.81 -5.17
N ASP A 138 -9.16 2.64 -6.42
CA ASP A 138 -9.74 3.71 -7.23
C ASP A 138 -11.25 3.89 -7.00
N LEU A 139 -11.80 3.19 -6.00
CA LEU A 139 -13.20 3.23 -5.62
C LEU A 139 -14.15 2.76 -6.74
N SER A 140 -13.66 1.86 -7.60
CA SER A 140 -14.47 1.05 -8.51
C SER A 140 -14.97 -0.20 -7.80
N GLU A 141 -16.26 -0.50 -7.95
CA GLU A 141 -16.89 -1.69 -7.36
C GLU A 141 -16.23 -2.95 -7.92
N LEU A 142 -15.93 -3.90 -7.04
CA LEU A 142 -15.24 -5.13 -7.41
C LEU A 142 -16.23 -6.22 -7.81
N THR A 143 -15.87 -6.94 -8.87
CA THR A 143 -16.53 -8.18 -9.24
C THR A 143 -16.13 -9.31 -8.30
N ARG A 144 -16.92 -10.40 -8.30
CA ARG A 144 -16.59 -11.61 -7.53
C ARG A 144 -15.21 -12.18 -7.88
N SER A 145 -14.84 -12.24 -9.16
CA SER A 145 -13.53 -12.74 -9.60
C SER A 145 -12.40 -11.85 -9.08
N GLU A 146 -12.61 -10.54 -9.04
CA GLU A 146 -11.64 -9.62 -8.45
C GLU A 146 -11.53 -9.78 -6.95
N ILE A 147 -12.63 -10.04 -6.22
CA ILE A 147 -12.56 -10.21 -4.76
C ILE A 147 -11.85 -11.52 -4.39
N VAL A 148 -12.02 -12.57 -5.19
CA VAL A 148 -11.31 -13.84 -4.99
C VAL A 148 -9.82 -13.69 -5.31
N SER A 149 -9.45 -12.89 -6.31
CA SER A 149 -8.05 -12.69 -6.72
C SER A 149 -7.34 -11.53 -6.02
N LYS A 150 -8.07 -10.56 -5.46
CA LYS A 150 -7.56 -9.39 -4.73
C LYS A 150 -7.78 -9.58 -3.24
N GLN A 151 -6.68 -9.68 -2.48
CA GLN A 151 -6.74 -9.70 -1.02
C GLN A 151 -6.97 -8.30 -0.42
N GLU A 152 -6.70 -7.22 -1.15
CA GLU A 152 -6.81 -5.86 -0.62
C GLU A 152 -7.87 -5.04 -1.35
N PHE A 153 -8.90 -4.66 -0.60
CA PHE A 153 -10.02 -3.84 -1.04
C PHE A 153 -10.64 -3.14 0.17
N LEU A 154 -11.69 -2.36 -0.06
CA LEU A 154 -12.43 -1.64 0.97
C LEU A 154 -13.89 -2.10 0.96
N ILE A 155 -14.51 -2.19 2.13
CA ILE A 155 -15.96 -2.38 2.25
C ILE A 155 -16.57 -1.04 2.60
N ILE A 156 -17.40 -0.50 1.70
CA ILE A 156 -17.92 0.86 1.79
C ILE A 156 -19.43 0.85 1.61
N LYS A 157 -20.13 1.68 2.39
CA LYS A 157 -21.56 1.95 2.22
C LYS A 157 -21.81 2.75 0.93
N ASN A 158 -22.68 2.25 0.07
CA ASN A 158 -23.02 2.83 -1.24
C ASN A 158 -23.45 4.30 -1.14
N SER A 159 -24.06 4.72 -0.04
CA SER A 159 -24.49 6.12 0.13
C SER A 159 -23.34 7.13 0.21
N VAL A 160 -22.12 6.70 0.60
CA VAL A 160 -20.96 7.61 0.75
C VAL A 160 -19.98 7.55 -0.42
N ILE A 161 -20.12 6.58 -1.35
CA ILE A 161 -19.14 6.33 -2.42
C ILE A 161 -18.92 7.53 -3.34
N SER A 162 -19.99 8.28 -3.64
CA SER A 162 -19.90 9.49 -4.50
C SER A 162 -19.01 10.57 -3.86
N ASN A 163 -19.13 10.76 -2.54
CA ASN A 163 -18.30 11.71 -1.81
C ASN A 163 -16.86 11.20 -1.69
N ALA A 164 -16.67 9.90 -1.42
CA ALA A 164 -15.35 9.27 -1.39
C ALA A 164 -14.59 9.45 -2.72
N ARG A 165 -15.25 9.23 -3.87
CA ARG A 165 -14.66 9.46 -5.21
C ARG A 165 -14.26 10.91 -5.44
N LYS A 166 -15.11 11.86 -5.03
CA LYS A 166 -14.78 13.31 -5.09
C LYS A 166 -13.57 13.65 -4.22
N ALA A 167 -13.52 13.08 -3.02
CA ALA A 167 -12.41 13.28 -2.10
C ALA A 167 -11.10 12.69 -2.66
N LEU A 168 -11.13 11.46 -3.19
CA LEU A 168 -9.97 10.82 -3.81
C LEU A 168 -9.45 11.62 -5.01
N LYS A 169 -10.35 12.14 -5.87
CA LYS A 169 -9.95 13.01 -6.97
C LYS A 169 -9.18 14.24 -6.47
N LYS A 170 -9.68 14.91 -5.41
CA LYS A 170 -8.99 16.04 -4.79
C LYS A 170 -7.65 15.61 -4.19
N ALA A 171 -7.61 14.49 -3.46
CA ALA A 171 -6.40 13.94 -2.87
C ALA A 171 -5.34 13.62 -3.92
N LYS A 172 -5.70 13.17 -5.14
CA LYS A 172 -4.77 13.01 -6.26
C LYS A 172 -4.29 14.36 -6.83
N THR A 173 -5.17 15.36 -6.95
CA THR A 173 -4.82 16.69 -7.48
C THR A 173 -3.78 17.44 -6.63
N ILE A 174 -3.82 17.33 -5.30
CA ILE A 174 -2.92 18.09 -4.41
C ILE A 174 -1.43 17.80 -4.70
N PRO A 175 -0.93 16.56 -4.57
CA PRO A 175 0.44 16.21 -4.94
C PRO A 175 0.66 16.33 -6.44
N GLY A 176 -0.36 16.13 -7.28
CA GLY A 176 -0.25 16.34 -8.73
C GLY A 176 0.30 17.72 -9.11
N LEU A 177 -0.11 18.75 -8.36
CA LEU A 177 0.34 20.14 -8.53
C LEU A 177 1.59 20.51 -7.73
N LEU A 178 1.84 19.86 -6.59
CA LEU A 178 2.95 20.15 -5.68
C LEU A 178 4.19 19.27 -5.91
N GLY A 179 4.05 18.20 -6.69
CA GLY A 179 5.00 17.09 -6.75
C GLY A 179 4.78 16.11 -5.60
N ILE A 180 4.97 16.59 -4.37
CA ILE A 180 4.78 15.84 -3.12
C ILE A 180 3.98 16.73 -2.18
N ALA A 181 2.98 16.17 -1.51
CA ALA A 181 2.09 16.89 -0.60
C ALA A 181 2.21 16.35 0.82
N LYS A 182 1.94 17.19 1.82
CA LYS A 182 1.72 16.73 3.20
C LYS A 182 0.36 16.05 3.30
N LEU A 183 0.25 14.90 3.98
CA LEU A 183 -1.05 14.25 4.24
C LEU A 183 -1.98 15.16 5.05
N GLU A 184 -1.45 16.02 5.91
CA GLU A 184 -2.23 17.00 6.67
C GLU A 184 -3.13 17.89 5.78
N TYR A 185 -2.74 18.13 4.52
CA TYR A 185 -3.57 18.88 3.58
C TYR A 185 -4.90 18.20 3.23
N LEU A 186 -5.08 16.92 3.58
CA LEU A 186 -6.35 16.20 3.47
C LEU A 186 -7.35 16.59 4.57
N LYS A 187 -6.91 17.26 5.64
CA LYS A 187 -7.79 17.86 6.66
C LYS A 187 -8.46 19.16 6.18
N ASP A 188 -8.15 19.60 4.96
CA ASP A 188 -8.84 20.68 4.26
C ASP A 188 -10.35 20.40 4.21
N THR A 189 -11.18 21.41 4.53
CA THR A 189 -12.63 21.27 4.64
C THR A 189 -13.30 20.78 3.37
N SER A 190 -12.69 21.01 2.21
CA SER A 190 -13.20 20.53 0.93
C SER A 190 -13.08 19.01 0.77
N ILE A 191 -12.25 18.34 1.58
CA ILE A 191 -12.07 16.88 1.63
C ILE A 191 -12.71 16.33 2.90
N SER A 192 -12.45 16.94 4.07
CA SER A 192 -12.94 16.42 5.36
C SER A 192 -14.48 16.42 5.48
N ASN A 193 -15.17 17.27 4.72
CA ASN A 193 -16.64 17.25 4.64
C ASN A 193 -17.19 16.10 3.77
N LEU A 194 -16.33 15.42 3.00
CA LEU A 194 -16.72 14.34 2.08
C LEU A 194 -16.42 12.96 2.64
N ILE A 195 -15.33 12.82 3.39
CA ILE A 195 -14.82 11.55 3.91
C ILE A 195 -13.96 11.80 5.15
N ALA A 196 -13.94 10.86 6.09
CA ALA A 196 -13.07 10.96 7.25
C ALA A 196 -11.59 10.89 6.83
N TYR A 197 -10.72 11.53 7.61
CA TYR A 197 -9.29 11.59 7.33
C TYR A 197 -8.65 10.20 7.24
N ASP A 198 -8.96 9.30 8.18
CA ASP A 198 -8.38 7.95 8.19
C ASP A 198 -8.86 7.09 7.02
N ASP A 199 -10.09 7.28 6.57
CA ASP A 199 -10.67 6.56 5.43
C ASP A 199 -10.01 6.98 4.11
N ILE A 200 -9.76 8.28 3.91
CA ILE A 200 -9.04 8.74 2.71
C ILE A 200 -7.58 8.32 2.75
N VAL A 201 -6.92 8.32 3.91
CA VAL A 201 -5.55 7.81 4.05
C VAL A 201 -5.48 6.31 3.77
N ALA A 202 -6.44 5.52 4.28
CA ALA A 202 -6.57 4.10 3.98
C ALA A 202 -6.76 3.86 2.47
N THR A 203 -7.58 4.68 1.81
CA THR A 203 -7.77 4.62 0.35
C THR A 203 -6.48 4.91 -0.41
N ILE A 204 -5.71 5.92 0.01
CA ILE A 204 -4.43 6.28 -0.61
C ILE A 204 -3.44 5.13 -0.49
N LYS A 205 -3.25 4.57 0.71
CA LYS A 205 -2.31 3.47 0.98
C LYS A 205 -2.60 2.21 0.17
N LEU A 206 -3.87 1.94 -0.11
CA LEU A 206 -4.31 0.81 -0.92
C LEU A 206 -3.93 0.97 -2.41
N ASN A 207 -3.60 2.17 -2.86
CA ASN A 207 -3.30 2.43 -4.26
C ASN A 207 -1.87 2.02 -4.62
N GLN A 208 -1.70 1.23 -5.69
CA GLN A 208 -0.41 0.74 -6.19
C GLN A 208 0.54 1.84 -6.70
N ASP A 209 0.01 3.03 -6.99
CA ASP A 209 0.81 4.20 -7.36
C ASP A 209 1.10 5.07 -6.14
N SER A 210 0.65 4.71 -4.94
CA SER A 210 0.90 5.52 -3.76
C SER A 210 2.34 5.41 -3.29
N TRP A 211 2.90 6.57 -2.98
CA TRP A 211 4.14 6.68 -2.24
C TRP A 211 3.86 7.47 -0.97
N ILE A 212 4.31 6.97 0.18
CA ILE A 212 4.19 7.62 1.49
C ILE A 212 5.53 7.60 2.22
N MET A 213 5.79 8.67 2.95
CA MET A 213 6.96 8.79 3.82
C MET A 213 6.62 9.61 5.06
N ASP A 214 7.30 9.29 6.15
CA ASP A 214 7.29 10.06 7.38
C ASP A 214 8.65 10.76 7.56
N LYS A 215 8.62 12.04 7.93
CA LYS A 215 9.82 12.83 8.22
C LYS A 215 9.46 13.98 9.16
N ASP A 216 10.21 14.14 10.25
CA ASP A 216 10.06 15.23 11.23
C ASP A 216 8.60 15.40 11.74
N ASP A 217 7.99 14.29 12.19
CA ASP A 217 6.59 14.20 12.62
C ASP A 217 5.54 14.61 11.55
N GLN A 218 5.95 14.67 10.28
CA GLN A 218 5.07 14.97 9.16
C GLN A 218 5.02 13.81 8.18
N GLN A 219 3.83 13.57 7.65
CA GLN A 219 3.63 12.56 6.61
C GLN A 219 3.47 13.23 5.26
N TYR A 220 4.11 12.63 4.27
CA TYR A 220 4.12 13.06 2.88
C TYR A 220 3.55 11.97 2.00
N TYR A 221 2.93 12.38 0.89
CA TYR A 221 2.44 11.44 -0.11
C TYR A 221 2.51 12.03 -1.51
N LEU A 222 2.56 11.12 -2.48
CA LEU A 222 2.19 11.40 -3.85
C LEU A 222 1.59 10.15 -4.52
N PHE A 223 1.08 10.34 -5.74
CA PHE A 223 0.79 9.26 -6.65
C PHE A 223 1.81 9.27 -7.78
N GLU A 224 2.50 8.15 -7.97
CA GLU A 224 3.50 7.90 -9.01
C GLU A 224 2.82 7.63 -10.36
N SER A 225 2.02 8.62 -10.81
CA SER A 225 1.26 8.59 -12.06
C SER A 225 1.58 9.79 -12.94
N ARG A 226 1.20 9.70 -14.22
CA ARG A 226 1.39 10.77 -15.22
C ARG A 226 0.75 12.12 -14.86
N ASP A 227 -0.21 12.14 -13.93
CA ASP A 227 -0.85 13.38 -13.49
C ASP A 227 0.05 14.17 -12.51
N ASN A 228 1.16 13.59 -12.07
CA ASN A 228 2.10 14.20 -11.14
C ASN A 228 3.19 15.01 -11.85
N THR A 229 3.39 16.25 -11.42
CA THR A 229 4.39 17.15 -12.02
C THR A 229 5.84 16.69 -11.88
N LEU A 230 6.18 15.89 -10.85
CA LEU A 230 7.52 15.31 -10.71
C LEU A 230 7.72 14.16 -11.69
N ILE A 231 6.72 13.29 -11.85
CA ILE A 231 6.74 12.21 -12.85
C ILE A 231 6.93 12.81 -14.25
N ASN A 232 6.10 13.80 -14.64
CA ASN A 232 6.29 14.51 -15.91
C ASN A 232 7.67 15.15 -16.06
N SER A 233 8.25 15.67 -14.97
CA SER A 233 9.60 16.25 -15.01
C SER A 233 10.66 15.17 -15.20
N LEU A 234 10.53 14.01 -14.57
CA LEU A 234 11.40 12.85 -14.75
C LEU A 234 11.32 12.28 -16.17
N GLU A 235 10.11 12.15 -16.74
CA GLU A 235 9.92 11.73 -18.14
C GLU A 235 10.59 12.70 -19.13
N LYS A 236 10.58 14.01 -18.83
CA LYS A 236 11.35 15.00 -19.62
C LYS A 236 12.86 14.85 -19.44
N ILE A 237 13.34 14.62 -18.22
CA ILE A 237 14.76 14.37 -17.96
C ILE A 237 15.23 13.11 -18.70
N LYS A 238 14.38 12.07 -18.76
CA LYS A 238 14.65 10.86 -19.51
C LYS A 238 14.97 11.10 -20.99
N SER A 239 14.42 12.17 -21.58
CA SER A 239 14.73 12.55 -22.97
C SER A 239 16.18 13.05 -23.17
N VAL A 240 16.85 13.50 -22.11
CA VAL A 240 18.22 14.04 -22.14
C VAL A 240 19.24 13.19 -21.38
N ALA A 241 18.80 12.34 -20.45
CA ALA A 241 19.68 11.47 -19.67
C ALA A 241 18.97 10.21 -19.18
N ASP A 242 19.70 9.10 -19.12
CA ASP A 242 19.23 7.84 -18.53
C ASP A 242 19.42 7.79 -17.01
N HIS A 243 20.41 8.54 -16.52
CA HIS A 243 20.76 8.60 -15.12
C HIS A 243 21.33 9.97 -14.74
N ALA A 244 21.26 10.32 -13.46
CA ALA A 244 21.85 11.54 -12.91
C ALA A 244 22.25 11.34 -11.45
N ASP A 245 23.20 12.14 -10.97
CA ASP A 245 23.45 12.22 -9.52
C ASP A 245 22.18 12.68 -8.78
N ILE A 246 21.84 11.99 -7.69
CA ILE A 246 20.59 12.19 -6.95
C ILE A 246 20.48 13.61 -6.38
N ASP A 247 21.58 14.23 -5.98
CA ASP A 247 21.55 15.58 -5.41
C ASP A 247 21.31 16.63 -6.50
N ILE A 248 21.91 16.43 -7.69
CA ILE A 248 21.61 17.24 -8.89
C ILE A 248 20.15 17.07 -9.28
N LEU A 249 19.68 15.82 -9.37
CA LEU A 249 18.31 15.50 -9.78
C LEU A 249 17.29 16.11 -8.81
N SER A 250 17.51 15.96 -7.50
CA SER A 250 16.63 16.51 -6.45
C SER A 250 16.55 18.03 -6.50
N LYS A 251 17.69 18.72 -6.69
CA LYS A 251 17.73 20.19 -6.81
C LYS A 251 17.04 20.67 -8.07
N THR A 252 17.25 19.99 -9.20
CA THR A 252 16.59 20.35 -10.47
C THR A 252 15.08 20.17 -10.38
N LEU A 253 14.62 19.02 -9.89
CA LEU A 253 13.19 18.76 -9.70
C LEU A 253 12.56 19.76 -8.73
N ARG A 254 13.24 20.12 -7.64
CA ARG A 254 12.71 21.16 -6.75
C ARG A 254 12.59 22.49 -7.47
N ASN A 255 13.61 22.87 -8.23
CA ASN A 255 13.65 24.14 -8.94
C ASN A 255 12.57 24.20 -10.04
N SER A 256 12.30 23.09 -10.73
CA SER A 256 11.30 23.01 -11.80
C SER A 256 9.88 23.29 -11.30
N LEU A 257 9.56 22.98 -10.04
CA LEU A 257 8.27 23.29 -9.42
C LEU A 257 7.98 24.80 -9.39
N ASN A 258 9.01 25.65 -9.34
CA ASN A 258 8.85 27.12 -9.36
C ASN A 258 8.36 27.66 -10.71
N ARG A 259 8.14 26.80 -11.72
CA ARG A 259 7.41 27.15 -12.95
C ARG A 259 5.98 27.61 -12.70
N ARG A 260 5.43 27.31 -11.53
CA ARG A 260 4.08 27.70 -11.10
C ARG A 260 4.16 28.21 -9.65
N THR A 261 3.17 29.02 -9.28
CA THR A 261 2.95 29.38 -7.87
C THR A 261 2.27 28.19 -7.18
N PRO A 262 2.69 27.82 -5.95
CA PRO A 262 2.05 26.72 -5.26
C PRO A 262 0.57 27.05 -4.96
N PRO A 263 -0.36 26.11 -5.19
CA PRO A 263 -1.79 26.35 -5.02
C PRO A 263 -2.17 26.50 -3.54
N ASN A 264 -3.25 27.25 -3.27
CA ASN A 264 -3.89 27.36 -1.95
C ASN A 264 -2.95 27.70 -0.78
N LYS A 265 -1.92 28.54 -1.03
CA LYS A 265 -0.91 28.93 -0.02
C LYS A 265 -0.17 27.72 0.59
N ARG A 266 -0.10 26.60 -0.14
CA ARG A 266 0.67 25.42 0.26
C ARG A 266 2.15 25.61 -0.10
N ASN A 267 2.98 24.72 0.40
CA ASN A 267 4.42 24.75 0.15
C ASN A 267 4.82 23.60 -0.76
N TYR A 268 5.75 23.86 -1.69
CA TYR A 268 6.46 22.82 -2.40
C TYR A 268 7.34 22.01 -1.41
N PRO A 269 7.62 20.73 -1.70
CA PRO A 269 8.53 19.91 -0.89
C PRO A 269 9.93 20.53 -0.83
N THR A 270 10.73 20.14 0.15
CA THR A 270 12.15 20.51 0.20
C THR A 270 12.96 19.60 -0.74
N VAL A 271 14.22 19.96 -1.00
CA VAL A 271 15.15 19.10 -1.77
C VAL A 271 15.31 17.74 -1.09
N GLU A 272 15.39 17.70 0.23
CA GLU A 272 15.52 16.48 1.03
C GLU A 272 14.31 15.54 0.84
N ILE A 273 13.08 16.08 0.88
CA ILE A 273 11.86 15.29 0.66
C ILE A 273 11.84 14.69 -0.76
N ILE A 274 12.26 15.46 -1.78
CA ILE A 274 12.38 14.95 -3.15
C ILE A 274 13.47 13.88 -3.23
N ARG A 275 14.60 14.07 -2.55
CA ARG A 275 15.70 13.10 -2.53
C ARG A 275 15.25 11.75 -1.95
N HIS A 276 14.51 11.77 -0.85
CA HIS A 276 13.93 10.55 -0.27
C HIS A 276 12.90 9.89 -1.20
N TYR A 277 12.08 10.68 -1.87
CA TYR A 277 11.19 10.16 -2.90
C TYR A 277 11.97 9.44 -3.99
N LEU A 278 12.99 10.07 -4.57
CA LEU A 278 13.80 9.46 -5.62
C LEU A 278 14.47 8.16 -5.15
N SER A 279 15.00 8.10 -3.93
CA SER A 279 15.64 6.89 -3.42
C SER A 279 14.69 5.72 -3.13
N SER A 280 13.37 5.96 -3.14
CA SER A 280 12.36 4.94 -2.82
C SER A 280 11.25 4.81 -3.87
N SER A 281 11.28 5.61 -4.93
CA SER A 281 10.35 5.59 -6.06
C SER A 281 10.50 4.31 -6.89
N LYS A 282 9.38 3.67 -7.27
CA LYS A 282 9.41 2.49 -8.14
C LYS A 282 10.04 2.74 -9.52
N TYR A 283 10.15 4.00 -9.92
CA TYR A 283 10.71 4.42 -11.19
C TYR A 283 12.20 4.77 -11.16
N ILE A 284 12.84 4.63 -10.00
CA ILE A 284 14.26 4.95 -9.81
C ILE A 284 14.99 3.73 -9.27
N GLU A 285 16.08 3.38 -9.95
CA GLU A 285 17.06 2.39 -9.48
C GLU A 285 18.33 3.12 -9.03
N MET A 286 18.78 2.82 -7.81
CA MET A 286 19.91 3.52 -7.19
C MET A 286 21.25 2.77 -7.37
N HIS A 287 22.27 3.49 -7.81
CA HIS A 287 23.64 3.01 -7.97
C HIS A 287 24.60 3.95 -7.23
N GLY A 288 24.72 3.75 -5.91
CA GLY A 288 25.40 4.71 -5.05
C GLY A 288 24.65 6.05 -5.03
N SER A 289 25.28 7.15 -5.47
CA SER A 289 24.60 8.44 -5.63
C SER A 289 23.89 8.61 -6.97
N SER A 290 24.08 7.69 -7.92
CA SER A 290 23.47 7.79 -9.24
C SER A 290 22.06 7.21 -9.22
N ALA A 291 21.09 7.99 -9.72
CA ALA A 291 19.70 7.60 -9.88
C ALA A 291 19.42 7.29 -11.36
N VAL A 292 19.12 6.02 -11.67
CA VAL A 292 18.73 5.56 -13.01
C VAL A 292 17.22 5.70 -13.16
N ILE A 293 16.79 6.38 -14.22
CA ILE A 293 15.37 6.67 -14.49
C ILE A 293 14.78 5.55 -15.36
N LYS A 294 13.77 4.87 -14.83
CA LYS A 294 13.05 3.73 -15.47
C LYS A 294 11.71 4.11 -16.10
N LEU A 295 11.43 5.40 -16.21
CA LEU A 295 10.25 5.92 -16.91
C LEU A 295 10.47 5.95 -18.42
N GLU A 296 9.35 6.01 -19.15
CA GLU A 296 9.33 6.37 -20.56
C GLU A 296 9.70 7.85 -20.77
N GLN A 297 10.31 8.15 -21.91
CA GLN A 297 10.65 9.54 -22.24
C GLN A 297 9.41 10.32 -22.74
N GLN A 298 9.30 11.58 -22.32
CA GLN A 298 8.31 12.52 -22.84
C GLN A 298 8.96 13.51 -23.80
N SER A 299 8.25 13.90 -24.86
CA SER A 299 8.70 14.93 -25.79
C SER A 299 8.91 16.28 -25.08
N LEU A 300 10.07 16.88 -25.34
CA LEU A 300 10.36 18.26 -24.96
C LEU A 300 9.56 19.24 -25.83
N THR A 301 9.18 20.39 -25.27
CA THR A 301 8.63 21.50 -26.06
C THR A 301 9.68 22.09 -26.99
N GLU A 302 9.29 22.79 -28.06
CA GLU A 302 10.23 23.37 -29.03
C GLU A 302 11.31 24.25 -28.37
N ILE A 303 10.95 25.09 -27.40
CA ILE A 303 11.92 25.92 -26.67
C ILE A 303 12.84 25.11 -25.76
N GLU A 304 12.33 24.03 -25.15
CA GLU A 304 13.16 23.10 -24.34
C GLU A 304 14.15 22.36 -25.25
N GLN A 305 13.72 21.92 -26.44
CA GLN A 305 14.60 21.29 -27.43
C GLN A 305 15.69 22.26 -27.92
N ALA A 306 15.33 23.50 -28.26
CA ALA A 306 16.28 24.51 -28.69
C ALA A 306 17.33 24.81 -27.61
N ALA A 307 16.91 24.92 -26.34
CA ALA A 307 17.82 25.13 -25.23
C ALA A 307 18.79 23.95 -25.05
N VAL A 308 18.27 22.71 -25.08
CA VAL A 308 19.08 21.49 -24.96
C VAL A 308 20.10 21.39 -26.10
N GLN A 309 19.67 21.57 -27.35
CA GLN A 309 20.55 21.54 -28.51
C GLN A 309 21.67 22.58 -28.42
N TYR A 310 21.34 23.80 -28.00
CA TYR A 310 22.30 24.88 -27.87
C TYR A 310 23.35 24.59 -26.78
N ILE A 311 22.92 24.14 -25.60
CA ILE A 311 23.82 23.79 -24.49
C ILE A 311 24.77 22.66 -24.92
N THR A 312 24.24 21.60 -25.54
CA THR A 312 25.06 20.46 -25.98
C THR A 312 26.07 20.85 -27.07
N ALA A 313 25.66 21.67 -28.05
CA ALA A 313 26.50 21.97 -29.21
C ALA A 313 27.58 23.03 -28.93
N ASN A 314 27.35 23.91 -27.95
CA ASN A 314 28.22 25.07 -27.72
C ASN A 314 28.90 25.06 -26.34
N ASP A 315 28.69 24.01 -25.54
CA ASP A 315 29.17 23.93 -24.15
C ASP A 315 28.76 25.18 -23.35
N ALA A 316 27.52 25.64 -23.57
CA ALA A 316 27.04 26.90 -23.03
C ALA A 316 26.66 26.74 -21.56
N HIS A 317 27.27 27.57 -20.70
CA HIS A 317 27.10 27.47 -19.24
C HIS A 317 26.50 28.71 -18.59
N SER A 318 26.13 29.75 -19.36
CA SER A 318 25.61 30.99 -18.80
C SER A 318 24.20 31.32 -19.28
N PHE A 319 23.42 31.97 -18.41
CA PHE A 319 22.08 32.45 -18.76
C PHE A 319 22.08 33.42 -19.97
N PRO A 320 22.98 34.42 -20.06
CA PRO A 320 22.97 35.35 -21.20
C PRO A 320 23.16 34.68 -22.56
N GLU A 321 24.04 33.67 -22.66
CA GLU A 321 24.28 32.93 -23.91
C GLU A 321 23.01 32.19 -24.35
N ILE A 322 22.45 31.37 -23.45
CA ILE A 322 21.24 30.59 -23.72
C ILE A 322 20.06 31.53 -24.02
N SER A 323 19.91 32.60 -23.24
CA SER A 323 18.82 33.58 -23.40
C SER A 323 18.92 34.33 -24.74
N SER A 324 20.13 34.73 -25.14
CA SER A 324 20.37 35.42 -26.42
C SER A 324 20.01 34.52 -27.60
N HIS A 325 20.43 33.25 -27.55
CA HIS A 325 20.08 32.27 -28.57
C HIS A 325 18.57 32.07 -28.67
N LEU A 326 17.88 31.79 -27.56
CA LEU A 326 16.43 31.58 -27.58
C LEU A 326 15.67 32.83 -28.01
N ASN A 327 16.14 34.02 -27.65
CA ASN A 327 15.55 35.28 -28.12
C ASN A 327 15.74 35.47 -29.64
N SER A 328 16.87 35.04 -30.21
CA SER A 328 17.10 35.07 -31.66
C SER A 328 16.15 34.16 -32.45
N LEU A 329 15.63 33.10 -31.80
CA LEU A 329 14.59 32.22 -32.35
C LEU A 329 13.17 32.78 -32.18
N GLY A 330 13.02 33.98 -31.61
CA GLY A 330 11.73 34.67 -31.47
C GLY A 330 10.95 34.33 -30.19
N TYR A 331 11.55 33.61 -29.23
CA TYR A 331 10.87 33.32 -27.96
C TYR A 331 10.82 34.56 -27.05
N SER A 332 9.71 34.74 -26.34
CA SER A 332 9.54 35.88 -25.43
C SER A 332 10.35 35.71 -24.15
N LYS A 333 10.83 36.83 -23.59
CA LYS A 333 11.59 36.84 -22.33
C LYS A 333 10.93 36.05 -21.19
N PRO A 334 9.62 36.20 -20.89
CA PRO A 334 8.99 35.41 -19.82
C PRO A 334 9.04 33.90 -20.05
N LEU A 335 8.94 33.46 -21.31
CA LEU A 335 9.04 32.05 -21.67
C LEU A 335 10.48 31.56 -21.54
N ILE A 336 11.46 32.34 -22.00
CA ILE A 336 12.89 32.05 -21.86
C ILE A 336 13.27 31.93 -20.38
N ASP A 337 12.94 32.94 -19.56
CA ASP A 337 13.23 32.96 -18.13
C ASP A 337 12.67 31.70 -17.46
N LYS A 338 11.41 31.33 -17.77
CA LYS A 338 10.77 30.13 -17.23
C LYS A 338 11.44 28.83 -17.70
N THR A 339 11.80 28.75 -18.97
CA THR A 339 12.41 27.55 -19.56
C THR A 339 13.80 27.30 -19.02
N VAL A 340 14.61 28.36 -18.89
CA VAL A 340 16.02 28.24 -18.47
C VAL A 340 16.15 28.23 -16.94
N LEU A 341 15.51 29.16 -16.23
CA LEU A 341 15.71 29.32 -14.78
C LEU A 341 14.99 28.26 -13.95
N ASN A 342 13.89 27.71 -14.45
CA ASN A 342 13.08 26.69 -13.76
C ASN A 342 12.93 25.44 -14.63
N SER A 343 13.98 25.07 -15.37
CA SER A 343 13.96 23.89 -16.24
C SER A 343 13.86 22.58 -15.46
N PRO A 344 13.13 21.56 -15.95
CA PRO A 344 13.27 20.19 -15.47
C PRO A 344 14.54 19.53 -16.01
N VAL A 345 15.11 19.97 -17.14
CA VAL A 345 16.24 19.29 -17.82
C VAL A 345 17.57 20.04 -17.72
N ILE A 346 17.56 21.27 -17.19
CA ILE A 346 18.76 22.09 -16.96
C ILE A 346 18.95 22.25 -15.45
N PHE A 347 20.08 21.77 -14.94
CA PHE A 347 20.54 22.06 -13.59
C PHE A 347 21.13 23.47 -13.55
N VAL A 348 20.69 24.25 -12.56
CA VAL A 348 21.18 25.60 -12.29
C VAL A 348 22.00 25.57 -11.02
N ASP A 349 23.33 25.58 -11.14
CA ASP A 349 24.21 25.67 -9.98
C ASP A 349 24.27 27.12 -9.47
N LYS A 350 24.05 27.29 -8.18
CA LYS A 350 24.07 28.58 -7.49
C LYS A 350 25.18 28.66 -6.44
N SER A 351 26.08 27.67 -6.41
CA SER A 351 27.16 27.53 -5.43
C SER A 351 28.10 28.73 -5.36
N GLN A 352 28.35 29.40 -6.49
CA GLN A 352 29.24 30.56 -6.59
C GLN A 352 28.56 31.90 -6.21
N GLY A 353 27.36 31.86 -5.64
CA GLY A 353 26.65 33.05 -5.19
C GLY A 353 25.85 33.75 -6.29
N ARG A 354 25.23 34.87 -5.91
CA ARG A 354 24.32 35.62 -6.80
C ARG A 354 25.12 36.14 -8.01
N SER A 355 24.55 36.01 -9.20
CA SER A 355 25.12 36.43 -10.50
C SER A 355 26.20 35.53 -11.11
N HIS A 356 26.59 34.44 -10.45
CA HIS A 356 27.57 33.46 -10.97
C HIS A 356 26.95 32.07 -11.13
N TYR A 357 25.71 32.03 -11.62
CA TYR A 357 25.04 30.75 -11.84
C TYR A 357 25.60 30.07 -13.07
N SER A 358 25.84 28.77 -12.97
CA SER A 358 26.17 27.93 -14.12
C SER A 358 24.98 27.05 -14.50
N TYR A 359 24.91 26.72 -15.79
CA TYR A 359 23.82 25.97 -16.39
C TYR A 359 24.40 24.74 -17.08
N GLN A 360 23.83 23.58 -16.80
CA GLN A 360 24.24 22.32 -17.42
C GLN A 360 23.04 21.41 -17.60
N LEU A 361 23.08 20.51 -18.58
CA LEU A 361 22.06 19.47 -18.70
C LEU A 361 22.14 18.51 -17.51
N VAL A 362 20.99 18.00 -17.11
CA VAL A 362 20.92 16.95 -16.08
C VAL A 362 21.41 15.64 -16.67
N GLY A 363 22.37 15.01 -16.01
CA GLY A 363 22.73 13.61 -16.24
C GLY A 363 23.49 13.31 -17.53
N ASN A 364 23.60 12.01 -17.85
CA ASN A 364 24.23 11.51 -19.08
C ASN A 364 23.32 10.47 -19.76
N LYS A 365 23.36 10.40 -21.10
CA LYS A 365 22.68 9.38 -21.92
C LYS A 365 23.44 8.06 -21.99
N GLU A 366 24.70 8.03 -21.59
CA GLU A 366 25.43 6.78 -21.56
C GLU A 366 24.91 5.88 -20.43
N PRO A 367 24.89 4.56 -20.61
CA PRO A 367 24.56 3.65 -19.52
C PRO A 367 25.61 3.74 -18.40
N ILE A 368 25.19 3.57 -17.16
CA ILE A 368 26.13 3.43 -16.03
C ILE A 368 26.96 2.16 -16.27
N THR A 369 28.28 2.32 -16.43
CA THR A 369 29.21 1.20 -16.51
C THR A 369 29.30 0.51 -15.14
N THR A 370 28.53 -0.56 -14.97
CA THR A 370 28.64 -1.60 -13.92
C THR A 370 29.22 -1.10 -12.59
N SER A 371 28.52 -0.19 -11.91
CA SER A 371 28.66 -0.12 -10.46
C SER A 371 27.96 -1.34 -9.88
N THR A 372 28.59 -2.02 -8.93
CA THR A 372 27.96 -3.11 -8.18
C THR A 372 26.71 -2.55 -7.51
N ILE A 373 25.52 -2.98 -7.96
CA ILE A 373 24.26 -2.73 -7.27
C ILE A 373 24.46 -3.21 -5.83
N ASP A 374 24.20 -2.34 -4.86
CA ASP A 374 24.33 -2.76 -3.47
C ASP A 374 23.23 -3.77 -3.12
N ARG A 375 23.46 -4.57 -2.08
CA ARG A 375 22.53 -5.64 -1.69
C ARG A 375 21.11 -5.11 -1.43
N TYR A 376 20.97 -3.89 -0.92
CA TYR A 376 19.66 -3.32 -0.64
C TYR A 376 18.89 -3.10 -1.95
N GLU A 377 19.54 -2.47 -2.93
CA GLU A 377 18.88 -2.17 -4.19
C GLU A 377 18.58 -3.44 -5.01
N ASP A 378 19.45 -4.46 -5.00
CA ASP A 378 19.16 -5.75 -5.64
C ASP A 378 17.85 -6.36 -5.13
N PHE A 379 17.68 -6.42 -3.80
CA PHE A 379 16.47 -6.97 -3.19
C PHE A 379 15.25 -6.10 -3.46
N ARG A 380 15.39 -4.77 -3.43
CA ARG A 380 14.33 -3.84 -3.76
C ARG A 380 13.83 -4.02 -5.20
N GLN A 381 14.72 -4.14 -6.18
CA GLN A 381 14.35 -4.38 -7.58
C GLN A 381 13.65 -5.73 -7.78
N ARG A 382 14.08 -6.78 -7.05
CA ARG A 382 13.39 -8.07 -7.04
C ARG A 382 11.96 -7.95 -6.48
N LEU A 383 11.75 -7.14 -5.43
CA LEU A 383 10.43 -6.88 -4.87
C LEU A 383 9.53 -6.11 -5.86
N LEU A 384 10.04 -5.05 -6.48
CA LEU A 384 9.31 -4.27 -7.49
C LEU A 384 8.85 -5.12 -8.67
N LYS A 385 9.73 -6.01 -9.17
CA LYS A 385 9.37 -6.90 -10.28
C LYS A 385 8.22 -7.84 -9.94
N VAL A 386 8.15 -8.32 -8.69
CA VAL A 386 7.06 -9.18 -8.22
C VAL A 386 5.73 -8.44 -8.19
N THR A 387 5.72 -7.12 -7.97
CA THR A 387 4.50 -6.31 -7.95
C THR A 387 4.10 -5.81 -9.36
N GLU A 388 5.04 -5.63 -10.28
CA GLU A 388 4.78 -5.26 -11.68
C GLU A 388 4.09 -6.36 -12.51
N ASP A 389 4.47 -7.62 -12.34
CA ASP A 389 3.91 -8.77 -13.08
C ASP A 389 2.43 -9.09 -12.72
N GLY A 390 1.77 -8.23 -11.94
CA GLY A 390 0.62 -8.53 -11.09
C GLY A 390 -0.79 -8.23 -11.62
N THR A 391 -1.02 -8.02 -12.91
CA THR A 391 -2.41 -7.89 -13.43
C THR A 391 -3.10 -9.24 -13.66
N ASP A 392 -2.34 -10.32 -13.90
CA ASP A 392 -2.89 -11.67 -14.17
C ASP A 392 -2.57 -12.71 -13.07
N GLY A 393 -1.72 -12.36 -12.09
CA GLY A 393 -1.33 -13.24 -10.99
C GLY A 393 -2.24 -13.12 -9.76
N ASP A 394 -2.50 -14.25 -9.10
CA ASP A 394 -3.16 -14.27 -7.78
C ASP A 394 -2.33 -13.50 -6.74
N GLN A 395 -2.95 -12.54 -6.04
CA GLN A 395 -2.31 -11.74 -4.97
C GLN A 395 -1.68 -12.62 -3.89
N GLU A 396 -2.22 -13.80 -3.62
CA GLU A 396 -1.60 -14.74 -2.68
C GLU A 396 -0.23 -15.24 -3.18
N THR A 397 -0.11 -15.49 -4.49
CA THR A 397 1.15 -15.88 -5.12
C THR A 397 2.17 -14.74 -5.06
N ILE A 398 1.74 -13.50 -5.31
CA ILE A 398 2.57 -12.30 -5.18
C ILE A 398 3.09 -12.17 -3.74
N ARG A 399 2.21 -12.26 -2.74
CA ARG A 399 2.57 -12.19 -1.32
C ARG A 399 3.55 -13.29 -0.91
N ARG A 400 3.38 -14.52 -1.42
CA ARG A 400 4.32 -15.62 -1.15
C ARG A 400 5.71 -15.35 -1.74
N LYS A 401 5.77 -14.81 -2.96
CA LYS A 401 7.04 -14.41 -3.60
C LYS A 401 7.72 -13.26 -2.85
N GLU A 402 6.95 -12.24 -2.47
CA GLU A 402 7.41 -11.10 -1.66
C GLU A 402 8.01 -11.60 -0.34
N GLN A 403 7.26 -12.42 0.40
CA GLN A 403 7.70 -12.99 1.68
C GLN A 403 8.98 -13.83 1.54
N HIS A 404 9.12 -14.58 0.45
CA HIS A 404 10.33 -15.34 0.16
C HIS A 404 11.54 -14.42 -0.07
N ILE A 405 11.41 -13.36 -0.86
CA ILE A 405 12.48 -12.37 -1.09
C ILE A 405 12.87 -11.68 0.22
N LEU A 406 11.89 -11.27 1.04
CA LEU A 406 12.14 -10.65 2.35
C LEU A 406 12.80 -11.63 3.34
N SER A 407 12.48 -12.92 3.26
CA SER A 407 13.13 -13.96 4.05
C SER A 407 14.60 -14.12 3.66
N GLU A 408 14.90 -14.16 2.36
CA GLU A 408 16.29 -14.15 1.89
C GLU A 408 17.04 -12.88 2.32
N TRP A 409 16.37 -11.71 2.33
CA TRP A 409 16.98 -10.47 2.81
C TRP A 409 17.46 -10.58 4.27
N LEU A 410 16.74 -11.31 5.11
CA LEU A 410 17.13 -11.52 6.51
C LEU A 410 18.12 -12.66 6.69
N PHE A 411 17.92 -13.78 6.01
CA PHE A 411 18.51 -15.08 6.40
C PHE A 411 19.42 -15.72 5.37
N LYS A 412 19.57 -15.15 4.17
CA LYS A 412 20.43 -15.73 3.13
C LYS A 412 21.84 -16.01 3.68
N ASP A 413 22.29 -17.24 3.45
CA ASP A 413 23.59 -17.79 3.85
C ASP A 413 23.83 -17.82 5.38
N LYS A 414 22.77 -17.89 6.20
CA LYS A 414 22.84 -18.01 7.67
C LYS A 414 22.24 -19.30 8.16
N GLU A 415 22.84 -19.87 9.22
CA GLU A 415 22.26 -20.99 9.97
C GLU A 415 21.50 -20.50 11.22
N SER A 416 21.85 -19.33 11.73
CA SER A 416 21.23 -18.71 12.89
C SER A 416 21.20 -17.19 12.77
N GLU A 417 20.25 -16.55 13.44
CA GLU A 417 20.18 -15.10 13.58
C GLU A 417 19.58 -14.75 14.94
N GLU A 418 19.79 -13.50 15.36
CA GLU A 418 19.25 -12.98 16.60
C GLU A 418 17.83 -12.44 16.40
N CYS A 419 16.90 -12.83 17.29
CA CYS A 419 15.57 -12.22 17.35
C CYS A 419 15.68 -10.73 17.70
N ALA A 420 15.07 -9.86 16.87
CA ALA A 420 15.13 -8.42 17.01
C ALA A 420 14.65 -7.92 18.38
N ILE A 421 13.68 -8.60 19.00
CA ILE A 421 13.04 -8.21 20.24
C ILE A 421 13.72 -8.82 21.47
N CYS A 422 13.78 -10.15 21.57
CA CYS A 422 14.31 -10.80 22.78
C CYS A 422 15.84 -10.89 22.81
N ARG A 423 16.53 -10.59 21.69
CA ARG A 423 17.99 -10.57 21.57
C ARG A 423 18.66 -11.94 21.78
N LYS A 424 17.88 -13.02 21.66
CA LYS A 424 18.40 -14.39 21.71
C LYS A 424 18.69 -14.89 20.30
N ILE A 425 19.72 -15.71 20.17
CA ILE A 425 20.10 -16.36 18.91
C ILE A 425 19.27 -17.63 18.74
N TYR A 426 18.73 -17.83 17.54
CA TYR A 426 17.94 -18.98 17.16
C TYR A 426 18.40 -19.51 15.80
N SER A 427 18.12 -20.79 15.52
CA SER A 427 18.13 -21.28 14.13
C SER A 427 17.19 -20.42 13.28
N ILE A 428 17.52 -20.23 12.00
CA ILE A 428 16.64 -19.57 11.04
C ILE A 428 15.25 -20.24 10.96
N ASP A 429 15.16 -21.55 11.21
CA ASP A 429 13.89 -22.30 11.24
C ASP A 429 12.98 -21.91 12.42
N SER A 430 13.53 -21.24 13.42
CA SER A 430 12.84 -20.77 14.62
C SER A 430 12.55 -19.26 14.57
N LEU A 431 12.77 -18.63 13.41
CA LEU A 431 12.54 -17.20 13.19
C LEU A 431 11.52 -16.99 12.07
N ILE A 432 10.68 -15.98 12.23
CA ILE A 432 9.75 -15.49 11.23
C ILE A 432 10.24 -14.15 10.69
N THR A 433 10.10 -13.96 9.38
CA THR A 433 10.23 -12.68 8.68
C THR A 433 9.01 -11.82 8.98
N ALA A 434 9.02 -11.14 10.13
CA ALA A 434 7.92 -10.32 10.58
C ALA A 434 8.01 -8.92 9.97
N HIS A 435 6.89 -8.39 9.47
CA HIS A 435 6.84 -6.99 9.08
C HIS A 435 6.83 -6.10 10.33
N LYS A 436 7.64 -5.02 10.31
CA LYS A 436 7.67 -3.99 11.34
C LYS A 436 6.31 -3.26 11.40
N LYS A 437 5.76 -2.93 10.24
CA LYS A 437 4.42 -2.33 10.09
C LYS A 437 3.49 -3.34 9.42
N ARG A 438 2.24 -3.44 9.87
CA ARG A 438 1.27 -4.36 9.27
C ARG A 438 1.20 -4.12 7.76
N ARG A 439 1.32 -5.19 6.97
CA ARG A 439 1.29 -5.12 5.51
C ARG A 439 0.09 -4.34 4.97
N SER A 440 -1.10 -4.56 5.53
CA SER A 440 -2.33 -3.85 5.15
C SER A 440 -2.31 -2.34 5.42
N ASP A 441 -1.39 -1.87 6.27
CA ASP A 441 -1.21 -0.47 6.62
C ASP A 441 -0.05 0.19 5.85
N CYS A 442 0.72 -0.59 5.09
CA CYS A 442 1.85 -0.15 4.27
C CYS A 442 1.38 0.36 2.90
N ALA A 443 1.96 1.48 2.44
CA ALA A 443 1.90 1.91 1.04
C ALA A 443 2.85 1.08 0.15
N GLU A 444 2.75 1.23 -1.16
CA GLU A 444 3.52 0.41 -2.12
C GLU A 444 5.03 0.52 -1.93
N ASN A 445 5.54 1.74 -1.77
CA ASN A 445 6.97 1.98 -1.54
C ASN A 445 7.48 1.40 -0.20
N GLU A 446 6.60 1.17 0.77
CA GLU A 446 6.95 0.55 2.04
C GLU A 446 6.95 -0.98 1.93
N ARG A 447 6.06 -1.56 1.12
CA ARG A 447 6.00 -3.02 0.87
C ARG A 447 7.20 -3.53 0.09
N THR A 448 7.73 -2.67 -0.78
CA THR A 448 8.87 -2.97 -1.65
C THR A 448 10.21 -2.54 -1.05
N ASP A 449 10.23 -2.06 0.20
CA ASP A 449 11.46 -1.77 0.94
C ASP A 449 11.93 -3.02 1.72
N PRO A 450 13.11 -3.60 1.43
CA PRO A 450 13.67 -4.72 2.19
C PRO A 450 13.77 -4.45 3.71
N ASN A 451 13.89 -3.19 4.12
CA ASN A 451 13.96 -2.80 5.53
C ASN A 451 12.59 -2.81 6.24
N ILE A 452 11.49 -3.19 5.58
CA ILE A 452 10.17 -3.31 6.23
C ILE A 452 10.08 -4.51 7.19
N VAL A 453 11.04 -5.43 7.17
CA VAL A 453 11.02 -6.67 7.96
C VAL A 453 12.11 -6.76 9.02
N MET A 454 11.86 -7.57 10.05
CA MET A 454 12.83 -7.94 11.08
C MET A 454 12.62 -9.40 11.55
N PRO A 455 13.65 -10.08 12.06
CA PRO A 455 13.52 -11.47 12.51
C PRO A 455 12.88 -11.54 13.91
N LEU A 456 11.77 -12.28 14.05
CA LEU A 456 11.13 -12.55 15.35
C LEU A 456 11.09 -14.04 15.65
N CYS A 457 11.30 -14.43 16.91
CA CYS A 457 11.22 -15.84 17.28
C CYS A 457 9.77 -16.33 17.41
N VAL A 458 9.55 -17.57 16.95
CA VAL A 458 8.28 -18.30 17.12
C VAL A 458 7.98 -18.64 18.59
N PHE A 459 8.99 -18.56 19.46
CA PHE A 459 8.89 -18.84 20.89
C PHE A 459 8.21 -17.74 21.71
N GLY A 460 7.68 -16.69 21.08
CA GLY A 460 6.78 -15.75 21.73
C GLY A 460 6.87 -14.31 21.23
N CYS A 461 8.00 -13.87 20.67
CA CYS A 461 8.14 -12.49 20.21
C CYS A 461 7.23 -12.14 19.03
N ASP A 462 7.03 -13.09 18.10
CA ASP A 462 6.12 -12.92 16.96
C ASP A 462 4.68 -12.67 17.43
N TYR A 463 4.15 -13.57 18.26
CA TYR A 463 2.79 -13.50 18.82
C TYR A 463 2.51 -12.18 19.56
N ILE A 464 3.36 -11.80 20.52
CA ILE A 464 3.11 -10.60 21.33
C ILE A 464 3.26 -9.30 20.53
N TYR A 465 4.07 -9.32 19.47
CA TYR A 465 4.23 -8.18 18.57
C TYR A 465 3.00 -8.03 17.67
N GLU A 466 2.53 -9.12 17.06
CA GLU A 466 1.34 -9.13 16.21
C GLU A 466 0.08 -8.67 16.99
N LYS A 467 -0.05 -9.15 18.24
CA LYS A 467 -1.10 -8.78 19.19
C LYS A 467 -0.93 -7.39 19.80
N ARG A 468 0.11 -6.64 19.46
CA ARG A 468 0.41 -5.29 19.97
C ARG A 468 0.49 -5.21 21.50
N LEU A 469 0.88 -6.30 22.15
CA LEU A 469 1.18 -6.30 23.59
C LEU A 469 2.48 -5.55 23.89
N ILE A 470 3.36 -5.47 22.89
CA ILE A 470 4.55 -4.63 22.89
C ILE A 470 4.58 -3.77 21.62
N HIS A 471 5.40 -2.73 21.66
CA HIS A 471 5.68 -1.84 20.55
C HIS A 471 7.14 -1.37 20.65
N ILE A 472 7.64 -0.74 19.59
CA ILE A 472 9.00 -0.21 19.56
C ILE A 472 8.91 1.32 19.56
N GLU A 473 9.51 1.96 20.56
CA GLU A 473 9.65 3.42 20.62
C GLU A 473 11.12 3.78 20.78
N HIS A 474 11.62 4.67 19.92
CA HIS A 474 13.02 5.09 19.95
C HIS A 474 14.00 3.90 20.00
N ASN A 475 13.75 2.88 19.15
CA ASN A 475 14.52 1.63 19.06
C ASN A 475 14.48 0.75 20.32
N LYS A 476 13.54 0.99 21.24
CA LYS A 476 13.41 0.26 22.50
C LYS A 476 12.07 -0.44 22.59
N VAL A 477 12.08 -1.67 23.11
CA VAL A 477 10.86 -2.44 23.38
C VAL A 477 10.10 -1.80 24.54
N THR A 478 8.85 -1.44 24.31
CA THR A 478 7.95 -0.81 25.28
C THR A 478 6.60 -1.54 25.30
N THR A 479 5.81 -1.34 26.34
CA THR A 479 4.46 -1.89 26.46
C THR A 479 3.51 -0.86 27.07
N HIS A 480 2.28 -0.81 26.58
CA HIS A 480 1.18 -0.03 27.18
C HIS A 480 0.06 -0.95 27.72
N ALA A 481 0.20 -2.26 27.53
CA ALA A 481 -0.83 -3.24 27.84
C ALA A 481 -0.35 -4.16 28.95
N ASN A 482 -1.13 -4.26 30.02
CA ASN A 482 -0.93 -5.30 31.02
C ASN A 482 -1.69 -6.54 30.59
N SER A 483 -0.99 -7.56 30.07
CA SER A 483 -1.63 -8.87 29.86
C SER A 483 -2.20 -9.37 31.19
N SER A 484 -3.46 -9.82 31.17
CA SER A 484 -4.12 -10.42 32.32
C SER A 484 -3.54 -11.79 32.68
N LEU A 485 -2.82 -12.43 31.75
CA LEU A 485 -2.20 -13.74 31.93
C LEU A 485 -0.79 -13.62 32.50
N TYR A 486 -0.49 -14.41 33.53
CA TYR A 486 0.78 -14.34 34.26
C TYR A 486 1.99 -14.62 33.36
N SER A 487 1.98 -15.70 32.58
CA SER A 487 3.13 -16.10 31.75
C SER A 487 3.43 -15.11 30.63
N GLU A 488 2.41 -14.52 30.01
CA GLU A 488 2.60 -13.45 29.02
C GLU A 488 3.23 -12.22 29.66
N ARG A 489 2.74 -11.84 30.85
CA ARG A 489 3.29 -10.69 31.60
C ARG A 489 4.74 -10.92 32.00
N GLU A 490 5.08 -12.10 32.49
CA GLU A 490 6.46 -12.46 32.83
C GLU A 490 7.37 -12.36 31.61
N TYR A 491 6.93 -12.91 30.47
CA TYR A 491 7.69 -12.84 29.22
C TYR A 491 7.87 -11.40 28.73
N ILE A 492 6.81 -10.59 28.73
CA ILE A 492 6.85 -9.17 28.36
C ILE A 492 7.82 -8.41 29.26
N ASN A 493 7.75 -8.59 30.57
CA ASN A 493 8.65 -7.93 31.52
C ASN A 493 10.12 -8.28 31.27
N ALA A 494 10.42 -9.49 30.79
CA ALA A 494 11.79 -9.93 30.49
C ALA A 494 12.38 -9.32 29.20
N ILE A 495 11.55 -8.71 28.34
CA ILE A 495 11.99 -8.11 27.07
C ILE A 495 11.81 -6.60 27.02
N VAL A 496 10.87 -6.05 27.79
CA VAL A 496 10.66 -4.60 27.88
C VAL A 496 11.95 -3.94 28.30
N GLY A 497 12.30 -2.88 27.59
CA GLY A 497 13.52 -2.12 27.81
C GLY A 497 14.72 -2.55 26.97
N LYS A 498 14.65 -3.69 26.28
CA LYS A 498 15.70 -4.09 25.33
C LYS A 498 15.76 -3.12 24.16
N ILE A 499 16.98 -2.84 23.70
CA ILE A 499 17.26 -1.99 22.55
C ILE A 499 17.46 -2.89 21.33
N LEU A 500 16.83 -2.54 20.23
CA LEU A 500 16.99 -3.22 18.95
C LEU A 500 18.39 -2.92 18.38
N ASP A 501 19.00 -3.92 17.74
CA ASP A 501 20.18 -3.71 16.90
C ASP A 501 19.84 -2.70 15.79
N SER A 502 20.78 -1.80 15.50
CA SER A 502 20.59 -0.74 14.50
C SER A 502 20.30 -1.26 13.10
N ARG A 503 20.69 -2.50 12.79
CA ARG A 503 20.31 -3.19 11.53
C ARG A 503 18.79 -3.35 11.41
N TRP A 504 18.08 -3.58 12.52
CA TRP A 504 16.63 -3.75 12.53
C TRP A 504 15.86 -2.43 12.61
N THR A 505 16.56 -1.31 12.78
CA THR A 505 15.96 0.03 12.84
C THR A 505 16.18 0.83 11.55
N GLN A 506 16.78 0.21 10.53
CA GLN A 506 16.86 0.80 9.18
C GLN A 506 15.46 0.91 8.55
N GLY A 507 15.31 1.84 7.60
CA GLY A 507 14.06 2.16 6.93
C GLY A 507 13.36 3.40 7.51
N SER A 508 12.10 3.59 7.16
CA SER A 508 11.28 4.70 7.67
C SER A 508 11.02 4.57 9.18
N GLU A 509 11.04 5.69 9.90
CA GLU A 509 10.69 5.72 11.33
C GLU A 509 9.26 5.22 11.58
N SER A 510 8.36 5.37 10.61
CA SER A 510 6.97 4.91 10.71
C SER A 510 6.78 3.40 10.55
N TYR A 511 7.86 2.66 10.26
CA TYR A 511 7.82 1.20 10.25
C TYR A 511 7.51 0.63 11.63
N PHE A 512 7.77 1.39 12.70
CA PHE A 512 7.32 1.08 14.04
C PHE A 512 6.18 2.04 14.43
N PRO A 513 4.93 1.75 14.03
CA PRO A 513 3.81 2.64 14.31
C PRO A 513 3.60 2.75 15.82
N ARG A 514 3.45 3.99 16.31
CA ARG A 514 3.04 4.23 17.68
C ARG A 514 1.61 3.69 17.89
N PRO A 515 1.31 3.07 19.03
CA PRO A 515 -0.05 2.68 19.35
C PRO A 515 -0.93 3.92 19.42
N ASN A 516 -2.11 3.85 18.78
CA ASN A 516 -3.09 4.93 18.87
C ASN A 516 -3.51 5.10 20.34
N ALA A 517 -3.50 6.33 20.83
CA ALA A 517 -4.11 6.69 22.10
C ALA A 517 -5.63 6.44 22.00
N GLY A 518 -6.09 5.23 22.32
CA GLY A 518 -7.49 4.85 22.20
C GLY A 518 -7.80 3.36 22.03
N CYS A 519 -6.79 2.49 21.86
CA CYS A 519 -7.01 1.05 21.96
C CYS A 519 -6.60 0.54 23.35
N SER A 520 -7.50 0.74 24.31
CA SER A 520 -7.54 0.08 25.61
C SER A 520 -8.84 -0.67 25.76
#